data_AF-A0A1V3J377-F1
#
_entry.id   AF-A0A1V3J377-F1
#
_cell.length_a   1.000
_cell.length_b   1.000
_cell.length_c   1.000
_cell.angle_alpha   90.00
_cell.angle_beta   90.00
_cell.angle_gamma   90.00
#
_symmetry.space_group_name_H-M   'P 1'
#
loop_
_entity.id
_entity.type
_entity.pdbx_description
1 polymer ?
#
loop_
_entity_poly.entity_id
_entity_poly.type
_entity_poly.pdbx_seq_one_letter_code
_entity_poly.pdbx_strand_id
1 'polypeptide(L)'
;MKTTSFLTALFPLFFTFPTSANLAELEQKIKVATPKKAEQAVAPLGQNAMPMNITEEDLKNNPILTQQLLTQAIYARDPQLIEKLLAIYKTFPENDRLLVQFAEAKHAALSGELSQAIRIYREMLAERADLNPVRIELAIALFQDKQNTAATEQFQKALSDPATPAQVQQLINAYLDALQERDSWQISASAYYVRDTNVNNTGDSRNIEQTGFVKNDDMMPQTAHGITYNLYLGKDFNLGNRYYLGFENDLSGKSYWDNHDYDDIYNRTSLGLRYKTAQSTLSLQPFYEKRWYGGESYQWANGARLELSHWLNPNWQLSSAAEFAKQRYFDAYSQDGNRKLISATLVWARTPRQFFYFGGDFNRETTRVKQYSSDTQSIRLGWGQEWGKGISSRLGFGISQRHYKDEAVLGRLITLGKVRKDRIFNVNLTLWKRDWHFLGITPKLQFSYRKQKSNIPTMYSYDRQNLNLIFEKSF
;
A
#
# COMPACT_ATOMS: atom_id res chain seq x y z
N MET A 1 43.50 26.28 -78.68
CA MET A 1 44.43 25.83 -77.62
C MET A 1 43.68 24.88 -76.69
N LYS A 2 44.24 23.69 -76.47
CA LYS A 2 43.79 22.68 -75.51
C LYS A 2 44.02 23.19 -74.09
N THR A 3 43.09 22.93 -73.17
CA THR A 3 43.34 22.17 -71.92
C THR A 3 42.03 21.84 -71.21
N THR A 4 41.88 20.54 -70.97
CA THR A 4 40.93 19.78 -70.16
C THR A 4 41.16 20.00 -68.65
N SER A 5 40.14 19.90 -67.79
CA SER A 5 40.12 18.91 -66.67
C SER A 5 38.84 18.96 -65.78
N PHE A 6 38.16 17.81 -65.75
CA PHE A 6 37.54 17.05 -64.64
C PHE A 6 36.61 17.66 -63.55
N LEU A 7 35.43 17.01 -63.49
CA LEU A 7 34.55 16.75 -62.34
C LEU A 7 35.31 16.42 -61.05
N THR A 8 34.80 16.87 -59.89
CA THR A 8 34.06 15.99 -58.93
C THR A 8 33.23 16.81 -57.94
N ALA A 9 31.95 16.47 -57.84
CA ALA A 9 31.02 16.95 -56.82
C ALA A 9 31.32 16.28 -55.47
N LEU A 10 31.24 17.05 -54.38
CA LEU A 10 31.05 16.54 -53.02
C LEU A 10 30.34 17.64 -52.19
N PHE A 11 29.01 17.53 -52.15
CA PHE A 11 28.16 18.19 -51.16
C PHE A 11 28.53 17.70 -49.76
N PRO A 12 28.70 18.57 -48.75
CA PRO A 12 28.57 18.12 -47.37
C PRO A 12 27.07 17.99 -47.09
N LEU A 13 26.58 16.74 -47.12
CA LEU A 13 25.38 16.33 -46.42
C LEU A 13 25.61 16.59 -44.93
N PHE A 14 25.12 17.74 -44.44
CA PHE A 14 24.84 17.89 -43.02
C PHE A 14 23.71 16.93 -42.69
N PHE A 15 24.07 15.74 -42.20
CA PHE A 15 23.15 14.86 -41.49
C PHE A 15 22.65 15.62 -40.27
N THR A 16 21.48 16.25 -40.38
CA THR A 16 20.63 16.52 -39.22
C THR A 16 20.21 15.15 -38.69
N PHE A 17 20.98 14.62 -37.74
CA PHE A 17 20.51 13.49 -36.95
C PHE A 17 19.22 13.93 -36.25
N PRO A 18 18.12 13.15 -36.32
CA PRO A 18 17.01 13.37 -35.42
C PRO A 18 17.54 13.21 -33.99
N THR A 19 17.60 14.31 -33.25
CA THR A 19 18.00 14.39 -31.85
C THR A 19 16.89 13.84 -30.96
N SER A 20 16.57 12.56 -31.09
CA SER A 20 15.88 11.79 -30.05
C SER A 20 16.91 11.02 -29.23
N ALA A 21 17.91 11.74 -28.70
CA ALA A 21 18.72 11.27 -27.59
C ALA A 21 18.22 12.01 -26.36
N ASN A 22 17.09 11.57 -25.82
CA ASN A 22 16.68 11.97 -24.48
C ASN A 22 17.76 11.41 -23.54
N LEU A 23 18.77 12.22 -23.23
CA LEU A 23 19.91 11.88 -22.39
C LEU A 23 19.50 11.67 -20.92
N ALA A 24 18.27 12.06 -20.60
CA ALA A 24 17.57 11.84 -19.37
C ALA A 24 17.24 10.36 -19.16
N GLU A 25 17.71 9.76 -18.08
CA GLU A 25 17.14 8.50 -17.63
C GLU A 25 15.78 8.75 -16.97
N LEU A 26 14.75 8.06 -17.44
CA LEU A 26 13.42 8.17 -16.85
C LEU A 26 13.37 7.53 -15.47
N GLU A 27 12.79 8.27 -14.53
CA GLU A 27 12.56 7.75 -13.18
C GLU A 27 11.69 6.49 -13.24
N GLN A 28 12.09 5.46 -12.50
CA GLN A 28 11.34 4.21 -12.39
C GLN A 28 10.17 4.38 -11.42
N LYS A 29 9.00 3.92 -11.84
CA LYS A 29 7.80 3.84 -11.00
C LYS A 29 7.84 2.50 -10.25
N ILE A 30 8.38 2.48 -9.03
CA ILE A 30 8.46 1.28 -8.20
C ILE A 30 7.38 1.34 -7.13
N LYS A 31 6.43 0.40 -7.16
CA LYS A 31 5.44 0.20 -6.08
C LYS A 31 6.10 -0.54 -4.92
N VAL A 32 6.29 0.14 -3.79
CA VAL A 32 6.94 -0.42 -2.58
C VAL A 32 5.88 -0.95 -1.61
N ALA A 33 6.29 -1.75 -0.61
CA ALA A 33 5.35 -2.25 0.38
C ALA A 33 4.81 -1.10 1.23
N THR A 34 3.48 -0.96 1.28
CA THR A 34 2.80 0.10 2.02
C THR A 34 1.93 -0.48 3.15
N PRO A 35 1.92 0.18 4.32
CA PRO A 35 1.08 -0.22 5.45
C PRO A 35 -0.40 -0.01 5.17
N LYS A 36 -1.24 -0.86 5.76
CA LYS A 36 -2.70 -0.69 5.75
C LYS A 36 -3.12 0.09 6.98
N LYS A 37 -4.03 1.06 6.81
CA LYS A 37 -4.68 1.75 7.93
C LYS A 37 -5.41 0.74 8.81
N ALA A 38 -5.32 0.89 10.13
CA ALA A 38 -6.13 0.10 11.05
C ALA A 38 -7.62 0.38 10.80
N GLU A 39 -8.43 -0.68 10.75
CA GLU A 39 -9.89 -0.55 10.67
C GLU A 39 -10.45 0.02 11.98
N GLN A 40 -11.54 0.78 11.89
CA GLN A 40 -12.24 1.28 13.07
C GLN A 40 -12.92 0.12 13.78
N ALA A 41 -12.75 0.04 15.11
CA ALA A 41 -13.42 -0.98 15.91
C ALA A 41 -14.89 -0.57 16.13
N VAL A 42 -15.82 -1.49 15.89
CA VAL A 42 -17.21 -1.35 16.35
C VAL A 42 -17.23 -1.53 17.86
N ALA A 43 -17.79 -0.56 18.58
CA ALA A 43 -17.83 -0.60 20.04
C ALA A 43 -18.71 -1.77 20.52
N PRO A 44 -18.19 -2.65 21.39
CA PRO A 44 -19.00 -3.72 21.98
C PRO A 44 -19.98 -3.16 23.01
N LEU A 45 -21.13 -3.82 23.17
CA LEU A 45 -22.01 -3.61 24.33
C LEU A 45 -21.44 -4.35 25.55
N GLY A 46 -21.31 -3.65 26.69
CA GLY A 46 -20.95 -4.21 27.99
C GLY A 46 -20.43 -3.16 28.99
N GLN A 47 -21.05 -3.06 30.17
CA GLN A 47 -20.62 -2.21 31.29
C GLN A 47 -20.28 -3.06 32.53
N ASN A 48 -19.19 -2.66 33.19
CA ASN A 48 -18.80 -2.81 34.61
C ASN A 48 -19.27 -4.06 35.38
N ALA A 49 -18.33 -4.96 35.68
CA ALA A 49 -18.48 -5.93 36.76
C ALA A 49 -18.18 -5.28 38.13
N MET A 50 -19.04 -5.49 39.12
CA MET A 50 -18.77 -5.13 40.52
C MET A 50 -17.84 -6.17 41.16
N PRO A 51 -16.88 -5.78 42.02
CA PRO A 51 -16.09 -6.75 42.76
C PRO A 51 -16.95 -7.42 43.84
N MET A 52 -17.07 -8.74 43.78
CA MET A 52 -17.61 -9.58 44.86
C MET A 52 -16.46 -10.42 45.43
N ASN A 53 -16.29 -10.42 46.76
CA ASN A 53 -15.36 -11.31 47.46
C ASN A 53 -15.95 -12.73 47.50
N ILE A 54 -15.65 -13.55 46.49
CA ILE A 54 -16.08 -14.94 46.40
C ILE A 54 -14.82 -15.82 46.35
N THR A 55 -14.77 -16.87 47.18
CA THR A 55 -13.63 -17.80 47.18
C THR A 55 -13.85 -18.94 46.19
N GLU A 56 -12.76 -19.61 45.76
CA GLU A 56 -12.85 -20.76 44.84
C GLU A 56 -13.65 -21.93 45.45
N GLU A 57 -13.60 -22.08 46.77
CA GLU A 57 -14.32 -23.13 47.50
C GLU A 57 -15.84 -22.89 47.51
N ASP A 58 -16.27 -21.62 47.62
CA ASP A 58 -17.68 -21.25 47.48
C ASP A 58 -18.23 -21.62 46.09
N LEU A 59 -17.41 -21.44 45.05
CA LEU A 59 -17.77 -21.77 43.68
C LEU A 59 -17.90 -23.28 43.47
N LYS A 60 -16.93 -24.07 43.96
CA LYS A 60 -16.93 -25.54 43.84
C LYS A 60 -18.09 -26.20 44.59
N ASN A 61 -18.60 -25.57 45.64
CA ASN A 61 -19.72 -26.11 46.43
C ASN A 61 -21.09 -25.57 45.99
N ASN A 62 -21.15 -24.60 45.06
CA ASN A 62 -22.39 -23.98 44.63
C ASN A 62 -22.50 -23.91 43.08
N PRO A 63 -23.08 -24.95 42.44
CA PRO A 63 -23.25 -24.99 40.99
C PRO A 63 -24.07 -23.82 40.43
N ILE A 64 -25.12 -23.40 41.13
CA ILE A 64 -26.01 -22.30 40.70
C ILE A 64 -25.26 -20.97 40.68
N LEU A 65 -24.50 -20.68 41.74
CA LEU A 65 -23.68 -19.48 41.81
C LEU A 65 -22.63 -19.46 40.70
N THR A 66 -21.92 -20.57 40.49
CA THR A 66 -20.92 -20.68 39.42
C THR A 66 -21.54 -20.49 38.04
N GLN A 67 -22.73 -21.06 37.79
CA GLN A 67 -23.47 -20.86 36.54
C GLN A 67 -23.85 -19.40 36.31
N GLN A 68 -24.37 -18.71 37.33
CA GLN A 68 -24.75 -17.30 37.25
C GLN A 68 -23.53 -16.40 36.97
N LEU A 69 -22.43 -16.63 37.68
CA LEU A 69 -21.20 -15.87 37.48
C LEU A 69 -20.57 -16.16 36.11
N LEU A 70 -20.60 -17.42 35.63
CA LEU A 70 -20.11 -17.75 34.30
C LEU A 70 -20.91 -17.03 33.23
N THR A 71 -22.24 -17.03 33.36
CA THR A 71 -23.14 -16.31 32.47
C THR A 71 -22.85 -14.80 32.49
N GLN A 72 -22.66 -14.23 33.68
CA GLN A 72 -22.30 -12.82 33.83
C GLN A 72 -20.94 -12.51 33.20
N ALA A 73 -19.94 -13.37 33.36
CA ALA A 73 -18.60 -13.21 32.78
C ALA A 73 -18.64 -13.23 31.24
N ILE A 74 -19.48 -14.11 30.66
CA ILE A 74 -19.73 -14.17 29.21
C ILE A 74 -20.27 -12.83 28.69
N TYR A 75 -21.30 -12.28 29.35
CA TYR A 75 -21.89 -10.99 28.95
C TYR A 75 -20.98 -9.79 29.26
N ALA A 76 -20.19 -9.87 30.33
CA ALA A 76 -19.18 -8.87 30.68
C ALA A 76 -17.95 -8.91 29.75
N ARG A 77 -17.83 -9.96 28.93
CA ARG A 77 -16.71 -10.19 27.99
C ARG A 77 -15.35 -10.28 28.69
N ASP A 78 -15.31 -10.91 29.86
CA ASP A 78 -14.09 -11.11 30.64
C ASP A 78 -13.49 -12.50 30.36
N PRO A 79 -12.46 -12.60 29.49
CA PRO A 79 -11.91 -13.91 29.12
C PRO A 79 -11.28 -14.63 30.33
N GLN A 80 -10.64 -13.90 31.25
CA GLN A 80 -9.97 -14.51 32.40
C GLN A 80 -10.98 -15.10 33.38
N LEU A 81 -12.08 -14.39 33.61
CA LEU A 81 -13.15 -14.86 34.49
C LEU A 81 -13.91 -16.04 33.85
N ILE A 82 -14.17 -15.98 32.54
CA ILE A 82 -14.76 -17.11 31.79
C ILE A 82 -13.89 -18.36 31.94
N GLU A 83 -12.58 -18.25 31.70
CA GLU A 83 -11.64 -19.39 31.80
C GLU A 83 -11.72 -20.06 33.18
N LYS A 84 -11.59 -19.27 34.25
CA LYS A 84 -11.61 -19.76 35.64
C LYS A 84 -12.95 -20.41 36.00
N LEU A 85 -14.07 -19.72 35.74
CA LEU A 85 -15.40 -20.22 36.10
C LEU A 85 -15.80 -21.43 35.27
N LEU A 86 -15.44 -21.47 33.99
CA LEU A 86 -15.69 -22.61 33.11
C LEU A 86 -14.95 -23.86 33.57
N ALA A 87 -13.69 -23.72 34.05
CA ALA A 87 -12.92 -24.84 34.58
C ALA A 87 -13.60 -25.48 35.80
N ILE A 88 -14.18 -24.66 36.69
CA ILE A 88 -14.95 -25.14 37.84
C ILE A 88 -16.29 -25.73 37.39
N TYR A 89 -17.02 -25.03 36.51
CA TYR A 89 -18.36 -25.45 36.08
C TYR A 89 -18.38 -26.83 35.42
N LYS A 90 -17.31 -27.18 34.68
CA LYS A 90 -17.15 -28.49 34.03
C LYS A 90 -17.03 -29.67 35.00
N THR A 91 -16.69 -29.44 36.28
CA THR A 91 -16.57 -30.53 37.26
C THR A 91 -17.91 -30.99 37.82
N PHE A 92 -18.98 -30.20 37.62
CA PHE A 92 -20.32 -30.56 38.08
C PHE A 92 -20.90 -31.71 37.24
N PRO A 93 -21.49 -32.75 37.88
CA PRO A 93 -22.06 -33.90 37.17
C PRO A 93 -23.19 -33.55 36.20
N GLU A 94 -24.00 -32.52 36.53
CA GLU A 94 -25.15 -32.08 35.73
C GLU A 94 -24.93 -30.66 35.16
N ASN A 95 -23.79 -30.43 34.51
CA ASN A 95 -23.54 -29.15 33.83
C ASN A 95 -24.37 -29.00 32.54
N ASP A 96 -24.76 -27.77 32.21
CA ASP A 96 -25.42 -27.45 30.95
C ASP A 96 -24.40 -27.45 29.80
N ARG A 97 -24.50 -28.44 28.92
CA ARG A 97 -23.63 -28.60 27.75
C ARG A 97 -23.65 -27.38 26.82
N LEU A 98 -24.78 -26.71 26.63
CA LEU A 98 -24.87 -25.54 25.75
C LEU A 98 -24.15 -24.35 26.38
N LEU A 99 -24.27 -24.17 27.70
CA LEU A 99 -23.52 -23.13 28.41
C LEU A 99 -22.02 -23.38 28.34
N VAL A 100 -21.58 -24.63 28.50
CA VAL A 100 -20.16 -25.01 28.35
C VAL A 100 -19.66 -24.65 26.95
N GLN A 101 -20.35 -25.06 25.89
CA GLN A 101 -19.97 -24.74 24.51
C GLN A 101 -19.97 -23.24 24.25
N PHE A 102 -20.97 -22.51 24.76
CA PHE A 102 -21.05 -21.07 24.57
C PHE A 102 -19.89 -20.33 25.25
N ALA A 103 -19.55 -20.74 26.48
CA ALA A 103 -18.42 -20.22 27.23
C ALA A 103 -17.09 -20.51 26.53
N GLU A 104 -16.88 -21.72 26.03
CA GLU A 104 -15.68 -22.10 25.26
C GLU A 104 -15.54 -21.25 24.00
N ALA A 105 -16.62 -21.10 23.23
CA ALA A 105 -16.62 -20.29 22.02
C ALA A 105 -16.37 -18.81 22.31
N LYS A 106 -16.99 -18.28 23.38
CA LYS A 106 -16.81 -16.89 23.80
C LYS A 106 -15.38 -16.63 24.27
N HIS A 107 -14.82 -17.51 25.08
CA HIS A 107 -13.42 -17.45 25.50
C HIS A 107 -12.48 -17.47 24.29
N ALA A 108 -12.67 -18.44 23.37
CA ALA A 108 -11.89 -18.52 22.14
C ALA A 108 -11.96 -17.24 21.31
N ALA A 109 -13.15 -16.64 21.15
CA ALA A 109 -13.34 -15.40 20.41
C ALA A 109 -12.59 -14.22 21.05
N LEU A 110 -12.69 -14.08 22.38
CA LEU A 110 -12.04 -12.99 23.13
C LEU A 110 -10.52 -13.15 23.20
N SER A 111 -10.02 -14.38 23.17
CA SER A 111 -8.59 -14.70 23.14
C SER A 111 -7.98 -14.60 21.73
N GLY A 112 -8.78 -14.28 20.71
CA GLY A 112 -8.34 -14.14 19.32
C GLY A 112 -8.31 -15.44 18.50
N GLU A 113 -8.72 -16.56 19.10
CA GLU A 113 -8.83 -17.88 18.48
C GLU A 113 -10.13 -18.00 17.64
N LEU A 114 -10.29 -17.07 16.69
CA LEU A 114 -11.53 -16.88 15.93
C LEU A 114 -11.92 -18.14 15.15
N SER A 115 -10.96 -18.89 14.61
CA SER A 115 -11.23 -20.15 13.88
C SER A 115 -11.94 -21.17 14.78
N GLN A 116 -11.52 -21.28 16.04
CA GLN A 116 -12.09 -22.20 17.02
C GLN A 116 -13.48 -21.73 17.45
N ALA A 117 -13.63 -20.44 17.77
CA ALA A 117 -14.92 -19.85 18.12
C ALA A 117 -15.97 -20.05 17.01
N ILE A 118 -15.61 -19.74 15.76
CA ILE A 118 -16.48 -19.92 14.59
C ILE A 118 -16.91 -21.39 14.45
N ARG A 119 -15.98 -22.34 14.65
CA ARG A 119 -16.30 -23.78 14.60
C ARG A 119 -17.35 -24.15 15.66
N ILE A 120 -17.11 -23.78 16.92
CA ILE A 120 -18.02 -24.13 18.03
C ILE A 120 -19.39 -23.48 17.84
N TYR A 121 -19.46 -22.19 17.48
CA TYR A 121 -20.73 -21.53 17.21
C TYR A 121 -21.51 -22.15 16.05
N ARG A 122 -20.83 -22.60 14.99
CA ARG A 122 -21.47 -23.34 13.88
C ARG A 122 -22.03 -24.68 14.35
N GLU A 123 -21.29 -25.42 15.18
CA GLU A 123 -21.75 -26.68 15.77
C GLU A 123 -23.01 -26.47 16.64
N MET A 124 -23.01 -25.44 17.49
CA MET A 124 -24.17 -25.09 18.32
C MET A 124 -25.40 -24.75 17.47
N LEU A 125 -25.25 -23.98 16.39
CA LEU A 125 -26.37 -23.62 15.51
C LEU A 125 -26.81 -24.76 14.58
N ALA A 126 -25.96 -25.75 14.35
CA ALA A 126 -26.34 -26.98 13.65
C ALA A 126 -27.21 -27.88 14.54
N GLU A 127 -26.95 -27.89 15.86
CA GLU A 127 -27.77 -28.59 16.85
C GLU A 127 -29.08 -27.85 17.14
N ARG A 128 -29.01 -26.52 17.37
CA ARG A 128 -30.14 -25.65 17.71
C ARG A 128 -30.09 -24.33 16.94
N ALA A 129 -30.85 -24.26 15.84
CA ALA A 129 -30.86 -23.10 14.95
C ALA A 129 -31.59 -21.87 15.53
N ASP A 130 -32.40 -22.02 16.58
CA ASP A 130 -33.18 -20.96 17.23
C ASP A 130 -32.34 -20.11 18.21
N LEU A 131 -31.08 -20.46 18.45
CA LEU A 131 -30.18 -19.73 19.36
C LEU A 131 -29.68 -18.40 18.75
N ASN A 132 -30.54 -17.39 18.71
CA ASN A 132 -30.20 -16.09 18.12
C ASN A 132 -28.99 -15.38 18.79
N PRO A 133 -28.79 -15.42 20.12
CA PRO A 133 -27.57 -14.89 20.75
C PRO A 133 -26.28 -15.54 20.21
N VAL A 134 -26.29 -16.85 19.97
CA VAL A 134 -25.16 -17.59 19.39
C VAL A 134 -24.93 -17.17 17.94
N ARG A 135 -26.00 -16.93 17.18
CA ARG A 135 -25.93 -16.43 15.80
C ARG A 135 -25.25 -15.07 15.70
N ILE A 136 -25.56 -14.17 16.63
CA ILE A 136 -24.95 -12.83 16.68
C ILE A 136 -23.45 -12.95 17.00
N GLU A 137 -23.07 -13.77 17.99
CA GLU A 137 -21.65 -13.99 18.32
C GLU A 137 -20.88 -14.66 17.17
N LEU A 138 -21.51 -15.61 16.45
CA LEU A 138 -20.95 -16.16 15.22
C LEU A 138 -20.71 -15.07 14.17
N ALA A 139 -21.68 -14.20 13.94
CA ALA A 139 -21.58 -13.11 12.97
C ALA A 139 -20.45 -12.13 13.32
N ILE A 140 -20.29 -11.79 14.61
CA ILE A 140 -19.20 -10.96 15.12
C ILE A 140 -17.84 -11.64 14.90
N ALA A 141 -17.72 -12.93 15.23
CA ALA A 141 -16.48 -13.68 15.03
C ALA A 141 -16.11 -13.76 13.54
N LEU A 142 -17.08 -14.02 12.65
CA LEU A 142 -16.89 -14.00 11.19
C LEU A 142 -16.48 -12.61 10.68
N PHE A 143 -17.08 -11.54 11.22
CA PHE A 143 -16.73 -10.16 10.88
C PHE A 143 -15.27 -9.82 11.23
N GLN A 144 -14.82 -10.23 12.42
CA GLN A 144 -13.46 -10.03 12.89
C GLN A 144 -12.47 -10.84 12.06
N ASP A 145 -12.84 -12.06 11.69
CA ASP A 145 -12.03 -12.99 10.90
C ASP A 145 -11.99 -12.66 9.41
N LYS A 146 -12.65 -11.57 8.99
CA LYS A 146 -12.77 -11.14 7.58
C LYS A 146 -13.48 -12.17 6.71
N GLN A 147 -14.51 -12.85 7.23
CA GLN A 147 -15.42 -13.67 6.43
C GLN A 147 -16.69 -12.87 6.13
N ASN A 148 -16.56 -11.84 5.29
CA ASN A 148 -17.55 -10.77 5.17
C ASN A 148 -18.92 -11.24 4.69
N THR A 149 -18.97 -12.08 3.65
CA THR A 149 -20.24 -12.61 3.12
C THR A 149 -20.95 -13.43 4.19
N ALA A 150 -20.24 -14.36 4.84
CA ALA A 150 -20.81 -15.19 5.88
C ALA A 150 -21.26 -14.37 7.12
N ALA A 151 -20.50 -13.34 7.50
CA ALA A 151 -20.89 -12.44 8.58
C ALA A 151 -22.21 -11.71 8.26
N THR A 152 -22.30 -11.15 7.05
CA THR A 152 -23.50 -10.46 6.54
C THR A 152 -24.71 -11.36 6.59
N GLU A 153 -24.60 -12.59 6.09
CA GLU A 153 -25.69 -13.57 6.11
C GLU A 153 -26.17 -13.88 7.52
N GLN A 154 -25.26 -14.07 8.49
CA GLN A 154 -25.64 -14.37 9.87
C GLN A 154 -26.26 -13.16 10.58
N PHE A 155 -25.76 -11.95 10.33
CA PHE A 155 -26.35 -10.72 10.85
C PHE A 155 -27.77 -10.49 10.30
N GLN A 156 -27.98 -10.68 9.01
CA GLN A 156 -29.31 -10.58 8.39
C GLN A 156 -30.29 -11.62 8.94
N LYS A 157 -29.83 -12.87 9.13
CA LYS A 157 -30.63 -13.92 9.79
C LYS A 157 -30.95 -13.57 11.24
N ALA A 158 -30.02 -12.93 11.96
CA ALA A 158 -30.27 -12.49 13.33
C ALA A 158 -31.34 -11.39 13.39
N LEU A 159 -31.32 -10.44 12.44
CA LEU A 159 -32.35 -9.40 12.34
C LEU A 159 -33.74 -9.93 11.97
N SER A 160 -33.85 -11.08 11.30
CA SER A 160 -35.15 -11.68 10.97
C SER A 160 -35.91 -12.25 12.16
N ASP A 161 -35.25 -12.42 13.32
CA ASP A 161 -35.91 -12.85 14.55
C ASP A 161 -36.64 -11.67 15.21
N PRO A 162 -37.99 -11.70 15.30
CA PRO A 162 -38.77 -10.61 15.87
C PRO A 162 -38.54 -10.40 17.38
N ALA A 163 -37.95 -11.38 18.08
CA ALA A 163 -37.59 -11.26 19.49
C ALA A 163 -36.30 -10.46 19.72
N THR A 164 -35.58 -10.07 18.66
CA THR A 164 -34.33 -9.31 18.77
C THR A 164 -34.57 -7.91 19.36
N PRO A 165 -33.99 -7.57 20.52
CA PRO A 165 -34.18 -6.24 21.13
C PRO A 165 -33.67 -5.10 20.26
N ALA A 166 -34.31 -3.93 20.33
CA ALA A 166 -33.97 -2.76 19.50
C ALA A 166 -32.50 -2.34 19.59
N GLN A 167 -31.90 -2.38 20.79
CA GLN A 167 -30.47 -2.06 20.97
C GLN A 167 -29.54 -3.06 20.25
N VAL A 168 -29.93 -4.33 20.20
CA VAL A 168 -29.18 -5.37 19.49
C VAL A 168 -29.33 -5.18 17.98
N GLN A 169 -30.51 -4.81 17.49
CA GLN A 169 -30.72 -4.48 16.06
C GLN A 169 -29.82 -3.31 15.63
N GLN A 170 -29.71 -2.26 16.45
CA GLN A 170 -28.81 -1.13 16.19
C GLN A 170 -27.34 -1.56 16.11
N LEU A 171 -26.88 -2.44 17.01
CA LEU A 171 -25.53 -3.00 16.96
C LEU A 171 -25.30 -3.82 15.68
N ILE A 172 -26.25 -4.67 15.30
CA ILE A 172 -26.15 -5.47 14.08
C ILE A 172 -26.08 -4.56 12.84
N ASN A 173 -26.92 -3.53 12.76
CA ASN A 173 -26.90 -2.57 11.66
C ASN A 173 -25.54 -1.85 11.58
N ALA A 174 -24.93 -1.46 12.70
CA ALA A 174 -23.59 -0.88 12.69
C ALA A 174 -22.52 -1.83 12.12
N TYR A 175 -22.63 -3.14 12.38
CA TYR A 175 -21.75 -4.13 11.75
C TYR A 175 -22.03 -4.30 10.25
N LEU A 176 -23.30 -4.27 9.82
CA LEU A 176 -23.68 -4.34 8.41
C LEU A 176 -23.20 -3.11 7.63
N ASP A 177 -23.29 -1.92 8.21
CA ASP A 177 -22.77 -0.68 7.63
C ASP A 177 -21.24 -0.77 7.47
N ALA A 178 -20.53 -1.23 8.50
CA ALA A 178 -19.08 -1.45 8.44
C ALA A 178 -18.67 -2.52 7.40
N LEU A 179 -19.50 -3.56 7.21
CA LEU A 179 -19.33 -4.56 6.15
C LEU A 179 -19.50 -3.93 4.76
N GLN A 180 -20.55 -3.13 4.58
CA GLN A 180 -20.83 -2.44 3.32
C GLN A 180 -19.69 -1.48 2.96
N GLU A 181 -19.20 -0.68 3.91
CA GLU A 181 -18.04 0.20 3.71
C GLU A 181 -16.79 -0.59 3.33
N ARG A 182 -16.52 -1.70 4.02
CA ARG A 182 -15.35 -2.55 3.77
C ARG A 182 -15.40 -3.25 2.39
N ASP A 183 -16.60 -3.58 1.91
CA ASP A 183 -16.82 -4.22 0.61
C ASP A 183 -17.04 -3.21 -0.53
N SER A 184 -17.02 -1.91 -0.24
CA SER A 184 -17.20 -0.84 -1.22
C SER A 184 -15.99 -0.66 -2.15
N TRP A 185 -16.17 0.15 -3.20
CA TRP A 185 -15.06 0.57 -4.05
C TRP A 185 -14.19 1.57 -3.30
N GLN A 186 -12.89 1.29 -3.22
CA GLN A 186 -11.90 2.23 -2.71
C GLN A 186 -11.43 3.09 -3.87
N ILE A 187 -11.80 4.36 -3.88
CA ILE A 187 -11.45 5.29 -4.95
C ILE A 187 -10.67 6.45 -4.35
N SER A 188 -9.47 6.72 -4.85
CA SER A 188 -8.71 7.92 -4.47
C SER A 188 -8.23 8.65 -5.70
N ALA A 189 -8.48 9.95 -5.75
CA ALA A 189 -8.05 10.81 -6.85
C ALA A 189 -7.35 12.05 -6.29
N SER A 190 -6.28 12.47 -6.97
CA SER A 190 -5.60 13.72 -6.69
C SER A 190 -5.16 14.41 -7.96
N ALA A 191 -5.14 15.72 -7.96
CA ALA A 191 -4.56 16.52 -9.03
C ALA A 191 -3.96 17.81 -8.48
N TYR A 192 -2.88 18.28 -9.09
CA TYR A 192 -2.23 19.52 -8.70
C TYR A 192 -1.35 20.12 -9.79
N TYR A 193 -1.23 21.44 -9.75
CA TYR A 193 -0.23 22.18 -10.50
C TYR A 193 1.18 21.75 -10.07
N VAL A 194 2.05 21.47 -11.04
CA VAL A 194 3.46 21.19 -10.83
C VAL A 194 4.31 22.19 -11.61
N ARG A 195 5.37 22.67 -10.96
CA ARG A 195 6.50 23.35 -11.61
C ARG A 195 7.73 22.47 -11.40
N ASP A 196 8.13 21.75 -12.43
CA ASP A 196 9.33 20.93 -12.41
C ASP A 196 10.53 21.79 -12.84
N THR A 197 11.53 21.92 -11.97
CA THR A 197 12.71 22.75 -12.25
C THR A 197 13.77 22.05 -13.10
N ASN A 198 13.63 20.74 -13.32
CA ASN A 198 14.56 19.94 -14.11
C ASN A 198 13.83 18.70 -14.66
N VAL A 199 12.93 18.93 -15.61
CA VAL A 199 12.02 17.92 -16.15
C VAL A 199 12.77 16.79 -16.90
N ASN A 200 13.91 17.12 -17.48
CA ASN A 200 14.79 16.20 -18.21
C ASN A 200 15.90 15.59 -17.35
N ASN A 201 15.85 15.71 -16.01
CA ASN A 201 16.74 15.02 -15.06
C ASN A 201 18.24 15.03 -15.44
N THR A 202 18.75 16.14 -15.99
CA THR A 202 20.13 16.26 -16.49
C THR A 202 20.97 17.12 -15.56
N GLY A 203 22.29 16.91 -15.59
CA GLY A 203 23.25 17.79 -14.93
C GLY A 203 23.40 19.14 -15.62
N ASP A 204 23.72 20.17 -14.83
CA ASP A 204 23.90 21.57 -15.25
C ASP A 204 25.26 21.88 -15.89
N SER A 205 26.17 20.90 -15.96
CA SER A 205 27.44 21.05 -16.67
C SER A 205 27.25 21.04 -18.18
N ARG A 206 27.79 22.05 -18.87
CA ARG A 206 27.84 22.09 -20.34
C ARG A 206 28.84 21.08 -20.93
N ASN A 207 29.96 20.84 -20.28
CA ASN A 207 30.94 19.86 -20.77
C ASN A 207 30.57 18.45 -20.33
N ILE A 208 30.69 17.47 -21.22
CA ILE A 208 30.47 16.06 -20.91
C ILE A 208 31.81 15.42 -20.52
N GLU A 209 32.02 15.26 -19.21
CA GLU A 209 33.27 14.78 -18.63
C GLU A 209 34.51 15.41 -19.33
N GLN A 210 35.52 14.61 -19.68
CA GLN A 210 36.70 15.04 -20.45
C GLN A 210 36.63 14.56 -21.91
N THR A 211 35.42 14.38 -22.44
CA THR A 211 35.23 13.81 -23.79
C THR A 211 35.43 14.83 -24.92
N GLY A 212 35.51 16.12 -24.60
CA GLY A 212 35.56 17.23 -25.57
C GLY A 212 34.19 17.63 -26.14
N PHE A 213 33.11 16.90 -25.81
CA PHE A 213 31.75 17.23 -26.24
C PHE A 213 31.08 18.24 -25.31
N VAL A 214 30.37 19.20 -25.91
CA VAL A 214 29.61 20.26 -25.23
C VAL A 214 28.11 20.02 -25.47
N LYS A 215 27.33 20.01 -24.39
CA LYS A 215 25.87 19.94 -24.42
C LYS A 215 25.29 21.16 -25.14
N ASN A 216 24.35 20.93 -26.06
CA ASN A 216 23.50 22.00 -26.57
C ASN A 216 22.48 22.41 -25.49
N ASP A 217 21.72 23.48 -25.77
CA ASP A 217 20.77 24.01 -24.80
C ASP A 217 19.62 23.02 -24.48
N ASP A 218 19.23 22.15 -25.42
CA ASP A 218 18.21 21.10 -25.18
C ASP A 218 18.67 20.06 -24.15
N MET A 219 19.97 19.86 -23.98
CA MET A 219 20.56 18.92 -23.03
C MET A 219 20.81 19.53 -21.63
N MET A 220 20.51 20.83 -21.47
CA MET A 220 20.60 21.53 -20.19
C MET A 220 19.32 21.34 -19.37
N PRO A 221 19.34 21.57 -18.04
CA PRO A 221 18.14 21.46 -17.21
C PRO A 221 17.01 22.33 -17.75
N GLN A 222 15.86 21.70 -18.01
CA GLN A 222 14.68 22.37 -18.53
C GLN A 222 13.61 22.47 -17.45
N THR A 223 12.92 23.61 -17.38
CA THR A 223 11.75 23.77 -16.53
C THR A 223 10.49 23.40 -17.28
N ALA A 224 9.51 22.83 -16.60
CA ALA A 224 8.19 22.56 -17.18
C ALA A 224 7.09 22.82 -16.16
N HIS A 225 5.96 23.30 -16.66
CA HIS A 225 4.79 23.61 -15.87
C HIS A 225 3.62 22.77 -16.35
N GLY A 226 2.92 22.15 -15.41
CA GLY A 226 1.98 21.10 -15.76
C GLY A 226 0.98 20.77 -14.66
N ILE A 227 0.24 19.72 -14.91
CA ILE A 227 -0.63 19.05 -13.95
C ILE A 227 -0.07 17.67 -13.66
N THR A 228 0.04 17.34 -12.38
CA THR A 228 0.21 15.96 -11.93
C THR A 228 -1.16 15.44 -11.48
N TYR A 229 -1.51 14.22 -11.85
CA TYR A 229 -2.75 13.57 -11.46
C TYR A 229 -2.51 12.11 -11.07
N ASN A 230 -3.29 11.63 -10.10
CA ASN A 230 -3.27 10.23 -9.66
C ASN A 230 -4.70 9.75 -9.46
N LEU A 231 -4.97 8.50 -9.84
CA LEU A 231 -6.22 7.79 -9.63
C LEU A 231 -5.90 6.37 -9.15
N TYR A 232 -6.48 5.99 -8.03
CA TYR A 232 -6.48 4.64 -7.50
C TYR A 232 -7.91 4.12 -7.47
N LEU A 233 -8.10 2.91 -7.98
CA LEU A 233 -9.34 2.13 -7.86
C LEU A 233 -9.02 0.78 -7.23
N GLY A 234 -9.75 0.39 -6.20
CA GLY A 234 -9.56 -0.88 -5.52
C GLY A 234 -10.89 -1.52 -5.13
N LYS A 235 -11.00 -2.84 -5.25
CA LYS A 235 -12.13 -3.58 -4.69
C LYS A 235 -11.72 -5.01 -4.35
N ASP A 236 -12.24 -5.50 -3.22
CA ASP A 236 -12.12 -6.89 -2.82
C ASP A 236 -13.48 -7.57 -2.89
N PHE A 237 -13.55 -8.70 -3.58
CA PHE A 237 -14.72 -9.54 -3.69
C PHE A 237 -14.51 -10.77 -2.80
N ASN A 238 -15.28 -10.92 -1.72
CA ASN A 238 -15.20 -12.11 -0.88
C ASN A 238 -15.75 -13.32 -1.65
N LEU A 239 -14.88 -14.28 -1.97
CA LEU A 239 -15.24 -15.50 -2.69
C LEU A 239 -15.84 -16.57 -1.75
N GLY A 240 -15.77 -16.33 -0.44
CA GLY A 240 -16.16 -17.25 0.61
C GLY A 240 -15.05 -17.45 1.63
N ASN A 241 -15.45 -17.64 2.89
CA ASN A 241 -14.52 -17.71 4.02
C ASN A 241 -13.51 -16.54 3.98
N ARG A 242 -12.22 -16.86 4.11
CA ARG A 242 -11.10 -15.92 4.14
C ARG A 242 -10.53 -15.55 2.76
N TYR A 243 -11.12 -16.07 1.68
CA TYR A 243 -10.60 -15.90 0.32
C TYR A 243 -11.30 -14.76 -0.40
N TYR A 244 -10.51 -13.97 -1.11
CA TYR A 244 -10.96 -12.81 -1.86
C TYR A 244 -10.32 -12.78 -3.24
N LEU A 245 -11.06 -12.25 -4.22
CA LEU A 245 -10.49 -11.74 -5.46
C LEU A 245 -10.30 -10.23 -5.28
N GLY A 246 -9.08 -9.73 -5.46
CA GLY A 246 -8.74 -8.33 -5.35
C GLY A 246 -8.44 -7.72 -6.71
N PHE A 247 -9.10 -6.62 -7.01
CA PHE A 247 -8.85 -5.75 -8.17
C PHE A 247 -8.17 -4.46 -7.71
N GLU A 248 -7.13 -4.03 -8.41
CA GLU A 248 -6.49 -2.73 -8.23
C GLU A 248 -6.14 -2.09 -9.57
N ASN A 249 -6.36 -0.78 -9.70
CA ASN A 249 -5.83 0.04 -10.78
C ASN A 249 -5.13 1.27 -10.20
N ASP A 250 -3.87 1.49 -10.58
CA ASP A 250 -3.05 2.63 -10.23
C ASP A 250 -2.72 3.41 -11.51
N LEU A 251 -3.35 4.57 -11.70
CA LEU A 251 -3.03 5.52 -12.76
C LEU A 251 -2.34 6.74 -12.15
N SER A 252 -1.20 7.14 -12.71
CA SER A 252 -0.52 8.38 -12.35
C SER A 252 0.03 9.04 -13.60
N GLY A 253 -0.02 10.36 -13.68
CA GLY A 253 0.52 11.07 -14.82
C GLY A 253 1.01 12.48 -14.49
N LYS A 254 1.91 12.96 -15.34
CA LYS A 254 2.28 14.37 -15.45
C LYS A 254 2.04 14.80 -16.89
N SER A 255 1.35 15.92 -17.07
CA SER A 255 1.15 16.54 -18.37
C SER A 255 1.53 18.01 -18.29
N TYR A 256 2.40 18.47 -19.16
CA TYR A 256 2.99 19.80 -19.18
C TYR A 256 2.45 20.59 -20.36
N TRP A 257 2.12 21.87 -20.19
CA TRP A 257 1.60 22.69 -21.30
C TRP A 257 2.70 23.44 -22.06
N ASP A 258 3.89 23.53 -21.49
CA ASP A 258 5.05 24.19 -22.08
C ASP A 258 6.18 23.22 -22.47
N ASN A 259 6.05 21.93 -22.14
CA ASN A 259 7.07 20.92 -22.45
C ASN A 259 6.51 19.48 -22.57
N HIS A 260 5.67 19.27 -23.58
CA HIS A 260 4.93 18.01 -23.80
C HIS A 260 5.83 16.79 -24.08
N ASP A 261 7.07 16.98 -24.53
CA ASP A 261 8.05 15.90 -24.75
C ASP A 261 8.36 15.12 -23.46
N TYR A 262 8.01 15.68 -22.30
CA TYR A 262 8.20 15.07 -20.99
C TYR A 262 6.90 14.63 -20.31
N ASP A 263 5.76 14.69 -20.99
CA ASP A 263 4.51 14.11 -20.51
C ASP A 263 4.76 12.64 -20.15
N ASP A 264 4.36 12.21 -18.96
CA ASP A 264 4.67 10.87 -18.42
C ASP A 264 3.44 10.30 -17.75
N ILE A 265 2.86 9.26 -18.36
CA ILE A 265 1.63 8.62 -17.89
C ILE A 265 1.94 7.15 -17.61
N TYR A 266 1.62 6.67 -16.42
CA TYR A 266 1.80 5.30 -15.97
C TYR A 266 0.48 4.73 -15.50
N ASN A 267 0.09 3.57 -16.03
CA ASN A 267 -1.08 2.81 -15.58
C ASN A 267 -0.66 1.39 -15.22
N ARG A 268 -1.13 0.89 -14.08
CA ARG A 268 -1.00 -0.51 -13.69
C ARG A 268 -2.34 -1.05 -13.25
N THR A 269 -2.71 -2.20 -13.81
CA THR A 269 -3.90 -2.97 -13.39
C THR A 269 -3.48 -4.31 -12.84
N SER A 270 -4.04 -4.69 -11.70
CA SER A 270 -3.76 -5.95 -11.01
C SER A 270 -5.06 -6.66 -10.66
N LEU A 271 -5.09 -7.98 -10.84
CA LEU A 271 -6.22 -8.83 -10.46
C LEU A 271 -5.68 -10.11 -9.86
N GLY A 272 -5.96 -10.39 -8.59
CA GLY A 272 -5.28 -11.44 -7.86
C GLY A 272 -6.03 -11.98 -6.65
N LEU A 273 -5.58 -13.11 -6.12
CA LEU A 273 -6.17 -13.75 -4.94
C LEU A 273 -5.61 -13.13 -3.66
N ARG A 274 -6.48 -12.97 -2.64
CA ARG A 274 -6.09 -12.56 -1.30
C ARG A 274 -6.65 -13.52 -0.26
N TYR A 275 -5.85 -13.81 0.75
CA TYR A 275 -6.26 -14.50 1.95
C TYR A 275 -6.18 -13.53 3.13
N LYS A 276 -7.29 -13.33 3.84
CA LYS A 276 -7.41 -12.37 4.94
C LYS A 276 -7.72 -13.06 6.26
N THR A 277 -7.09 -12.59 7.33
CA THR A 277 -7.45 -12.89 8.72
C THR A 277 -7.63 -11.59 9.49
N ALA A 278 -7.95 -11.66 10.78
CA ALA A 278 -8.03 -10.48 11.63
C ALA A 278 -6.74 -9.64 11.64
N GLN A 279 -5.56 -10.27 11.58
CA GLN A 279 -4.26 -9.59 11.67
C GLN A 279 -3.49 -9.56 10.35
N SER A 280 -3.84 -10.40 9.37
CA SER A 280 -3.02 -10.62 8.18
C SER A 280 -3.78 -10.47 6.87
N THR A 281 -3.11 -9.97 5.83
CA THR A 281 -3.52 -10.14 4.44
C THR A 281 -2.34 -10.63 3.64
N LEU A 282 -2.49 -11.78 2.99
CA LEU A 282 -1.56 -12.29 1.98
C LEU A 282 -2.22 -12.14 0.61
N SER A 283 -1.52 -11.56 -0.36
CA SER A 283 -2.05 -11.32 -1.71
C SER A 283 -1.07 -11.78 -2.78
N LEU A 284 -1.57 -12.46 -3.81
CA LEU A 284 -0.82 -12.77 -5.03
C LEU A 284 -1.52 -12.09 -6.21
N GLN A 285 -0.84 -11.11 -6.79
CA GLN A 285 -1.38 -10.17 -7.77
C GLN A 285 -0.58 -10.22 -9.08
N PRO A 286 -1.04 -11.00 -10.07
CA PRO A 286 -0.71 -10.74 -11.47
C PRO A 286 -1.06 -9.31 -11.86
N PHE A 287 -0.24 -8.70 -12.71
CA PHE A 287 -0.48 -7.33 -13.18
C PHE A 287 0.02 -7.10 -14.60
N TYR A 288 -0.59 -6.10 -15.24
CA TYR A 288 -0.13 -5.45 -16.46
C TYR A 288 0.12 -3.97 -16.16
N GLU A 289 1.27 -3.47 -16.58
CA GLU A 289 1.61 -2.04 -16.53
C GLU A 289 1.95 -1.51 -17.93
N LYS A 290 1.55 -0.27 -18.20
CA LYS A 290 1.87 0.46 -19.41
C LYS A 290 2.25 1.89 -19.07
N ARG A 291 3.30 2.38 -19.73
CA ARG A 291 3.80 3.74 -19.60
C ARG A 291 3.82 4.41 -20.96
N TRP A 292 3.28 5.62 -21.01
CA TRP A 292 3.41 6.55 -22.12
C TRP A 292 4.35 7.67 -21.73
N TYR A 293 5.17 8.11 -22.67
CA TYR A 293 6.12 9.18 -22.45
C TYR A 293 6.26 10.04 -23.71
N GLY A 294 6.20 11.37 -23.56
CA GLY A 294 6.19 12.31 -24.69
C GLY A 294 5.01 12.09 -25.65
N GLY A 295 3.86 11.64 -25.14
CA GLY A 295 2.68 11.26 -25.94
C GLY A 295 2.75 9.87 -26.58
N GLU A 296 3.91 9.21 -26.59
CA GLU A 296 4.13 7.92 -27.26
C GLU A 296 4.10 6.73 -26.30
N SER A 297 3.85 5.52 -26.82
CA SER A 297 3.93 4.30 -26.02
C SER A 297 5.39 3.99 -25.69
N TYR A 298 5.79 4.10 -24.43
CA TYR A 298 7.20 3.97 -24.03
C TYR A 298 7.56 2.54 -23.60
N GLN A 299 6.79 1.97 -22.68
CA GLN A 299 7.09 0.69 -22.06
C GLN A 299 5.81 -0.04 -21.63
N TRP A 300 5.86 -1.37 -21.64
CA TRP A 300 4.88 -2.20 -20.97
C TRP A 300 5.57 -3.33 -20.21
N ALA A 301 4.91 -3.82 -19.17
CA ALA A 301 5.35 -4.99 -18.43
C ALA A 301 4.19 -5.83 -17.93
N ASN A 302 4.46 -7.12 -17.77
CA ASN A 302 3.59 -8.04 -17.07
C ASN A 302 4.39 -8.72 -15.97
N GLY A 303 3.73 -9.00 -14.86
CA GLY A 303 4.39 -9.60 -13.72
C GLY A 303 3.44 -10.17 -12.71
N ALA A 304 4.01 -10.64 -11.61
CA ALA A 304 3.28 -11.05 -10.44
C ALA A 304 3.93 -10.45 -9.20
N ARG A 305 3.08 -10.07 -8.24
CA ARG A 305 3.48 -9.50 -6.97
C ARG A 305 2.88 -10.29 -5.82
N LEU A 306 3.72 -10.67 -4.86
CA LEU A 306 3.32 -11.24 -3.58
C LEU A 306 3.38 -10.14 -2.53
N GLU A 307 2.30 -9.91 -1.79
CA GLU A 307 2.24 -8.92 -0.72
C GLU A 307 1.77 -9.55 0.59
N LEU A 308 2.42 -9.20 1.70
CA LEU A 308 2.01 -9.56 3.06
C LEU A 308 1.85 -8.28 3.87
N SER A 309 0.68 -8.10 4.50
CA SER A 309 0.46 -7.11 5.56
C SER A 309 0.10 -7.86 6.82
N HIS A 310 0.80 -7.60 7.92
CA HIS A 310 0.62 -8.32 9.18
C HIS A 310 0.75 -7.36 10.38
N TRP A 311 -0.27 -7.34 11.23
CA TRP A 311 -0.23 -6.67 12.52
C TRP A 311 0.44 -7.58 13.55
N LEU A 312 1.63 -7.21 14.01
CA LEU A 312 2.35 -7.92 15.07
C LEU A 312 1.67 -7.72 16.43
N ASN A 313 1.09 -6.54 16.62
CA ASN A 313 0.23 -6.12 17.72
C ASN A 313 -0.50 -4.82 17.28
N PRO A 314 -1.40 -4.24 18.09
CA PRO A 314 -2.15 -3.05 17.71
C PRO A 314 -1.30 -1.80 17.34
N ASN A 315 -0.02 -1.77 17.71
CA ASN A 315 0.88 -0.64 17.47
C ASN A 315 1.92 -0.90 16.37
N TRP A 316 2.14 -2.16 15.98
CA TRP A 316 3.19 -2.53 15.03
C TRP A 316 2.62 -3.29 13.84
N GLN A 317 2.89 -2.79 12.64
CA GLN A 317 2.48 -3.42 11.40
C GLN A 317 3.68 -3.62 10.47
N LEU A 318 3.86 -4.85 10.00
CA LEU A 318 4.82 -5.20 8.95
C LEU A 318 4.08 -5.27 7.61
N SER A 319 4.64 -4.65 6.59
CA SER A 319 4.21 -4.79 5.20
C SER A 319 5.39 -5.17 4.33
N SER A 320 5.26 -6.27 3.59
CA SER A 320 6.32 -6.83 2.76
C SER A 320 5.79 -7.11 1.35
N ALA A 321 6.64 -6.96 0.35
CA ALA A 321 6.33 -7.25 -1.03
C ALA A 321 7.51 -7.89 -1.76
N ALA A 322 7.21 -8.85 -2.62
CA ALA A 322 8.12 -9.40 -3.61
C ALA A 322 7.47 -9.31 -4.99
N GLU A 323 8.22 -8.87 -5.99
CA GLU A 323 7.71 -8.69 -7.36
C GLU A 323 8.67 -9.26 -8.38
N PHE A 324 8.12 -9.89 -9.42
CA PHE A 324 8.82 -10.17 -10.66
C PHE A 324 8.02 -9.59 -11.82
N ALA A 325 8.69 -8.84 -12.69
CA ALA A 325 8.10 -8.27 -13.89
C ALA A 325 9.00 -8.53 -15.10
N LYS A 326 8.40 -8.79 -16.26
CA LYS A 326 9.07 -8.78 -17.56
C LYS A 326 8.65 -7.51 -18.29
N GLN A 327 9.62 -6.68 -18.65
CA GLN A 327 9.42 -5.37 -19.25
C GLN A 327 9.95 -5.33 -20.69
N ARG A 328 9.22 -4.60 -21.54
CA ARG A 328 9.51 -4.39 -22.95
C ARG A 328 9.34 -2.92 -23.31
N TYR A 329 10.22 -2.41 -24.13
CA TYR A 329 10.22 -1.05 -24.62
C TYR A 329 9.88 -1.04 -26.11
N PHE A 330 9.13 -0.03 -26.56
CA PHE A 330 8.73 0.06 -27.97
C PHE A 330 9.89 0.50 -28.86
N ASP A 331 10.65 1.53 -28.44
CA ASP A 331 11.76 2.10 -29.22
C ASP A 331 13.14 1.92 -28.58
N ALA A 332 13.20 1.35 -27.38
CA ALA A 332 14.43 1.17 -26.60
C ALA A 332 14.74 -0.30 -26.28
N TYR A 333 14.74 -1.18 -27.29
CA TYR A 333 14.93 -2.63 -27.13
C TYR A 333 16.17 -3.07 -26.35
N SER A 334 17.19 -2.20 -26.22
CA SER A 334 18.36 -2.45 -25.37
C SER A 334 18.03 -2.51 -23.87
N GLN A 335 16.91 -1.91 -23.46
CA GLN A 335 16.42 -1.88 -22.08
C GLN A 335 15.42 -3.01 -21.76
N ASP A 336 14.98 -3.78 -22.76
CA ASP A 336 14.13 -4.96 -22.55
C ASP A 336 14.73 -5.91 -21.53
N GLY A 337 13.90 -6.49 -20.68
CA GLY A 337 14.37 -7.48 -19.72
C GLY A 337 13.43 -7.71 -18.55
N ASN A 338 13.99 -7.93 -17.37
CA ASN A 338 13.23 -8.32 -16.19
C ASN A 338 13.57 -7.44 -14.98
N ARG A 339 12.56 -7.14 -14.17
CA ARG A 339 12.67 -6.41 -12.91
C ARG A 339 12.25 -7.29 -11.75
N LYS A 340 13.03 -7.27 -10.67
CA LYS A 340 12.78 -8.01 -9.43
C LYS A 340 12.81 -7.04 -8.26
N LEU A 341 11.80 -7.08 -7.40
CA LEU A 341 11.71 -6.25 -6.20
C LEU A 341 11.56 -7.13 -4.96
N ILE A 342 12.26 -6.76 -3.89
CA ILE A 342 11.93 -7.14 -2.52
C ILE A 342 11.82 -5.85 -1.71
N SER A 343 10.75 -5.69 -0.95
CA SER A 343 10.46 -4.49 -0.16
C SER A 343 9.86 -4.88 1.18
N ALA A 344 10.28 -4.22 2.26
CA ALA A 344 9.66 -4.35 3.57
C ALA A 344 9.55 -2.98 4.24
N THR A 345 8.43 -2.73 4.91
CA THR A 345 8.14 -1.51 5.66
C THR A 345 7.52 -1.90 6.99
N LEU A 346 8.13 -1.45 8.08
CA LEU A 346 7.64 -1.59 9.44
C LEU A 346 7.07 -0.25 9.90
N VAL A 347 5.84 -0.25 10.40
CA VAL A 347 5.18 0.91 10.99
C VAL A 347 5.04 0.72 12.48
N TRP A 348 5.37 1.77 13.22
CA TRP A 348 5.07 1.90 14.64
C TRP A 348 4.06 3.03 14.86
N ALA A 349 2.81 2.67 15.10
CA ALA A 349 1.76 3.59 15.53
C ALA A 349 1.84 3.77 17.05
N ARG A 350 2.67 4.72 17.51
CA ARG A 350 2.84 5.01 18.94
C ARG A 350 1.53 5.46 19.60
N THR A 351 0.75 6.26 18.89
CA THR A 351 -0.61 6.67 19.28
C THR A 351 -1.49 6.74 18.03
N PRO A 352 -2.83 6.87 18.16
CA PRO A 352 -3.69 7.12 17.01
C PRO A 352 -3.32 8.38 16.21
N ARG A 353 -2.57 9.32 16.81
CA ARG A 353 -2.15 10.60 16.23
C ARG A 353 -0.68 10.65 15.82
N GLN A 354 0.12 9.63 16.10
CA GLN A 354 1.56 9.65 15.84
C GLN A 354 2.06 8.28 15.38
N PHE A 355 2.73 8.25 14.24
CA PHE A 355 3.36 7.05 13.73
C PHE A 355 4.74 7.32 13.13
N PHE A 356 5.57 6.28 13.12
CA PHE A 356 6.86 6.24 12.47
C PHE A 356 6.89 5.06 11.50
N TYR A 357 7.66 5.15 10.42
CA TYR A 357 7.93 4.02 9.56
C TYR A 357 9.40 3.92 9.18
N PHE A 358 9.87 2.68 9.07
CA PHE A 358 11.18 2.30 8.56
C PHE A 358 10.98 1.28 7.44
N GLY A 359 11.62 1.48 6.30
CA GLY A 359 11.52 0.53 5.19
C GLY A 359 12.83 0.34 4.46
N GLY A 360 12.96 -0.81 3.81
CA GLY A 360 14.10 -1.18 2.98
C GLY A 360 13.66 -1.84 1.69
N ASP A 361 14.41 -1.62 0.61
CA ASP A 361 14.11 -2.19 -0.70
C ASP A 361 15.36 -2.63 -1.42
N PHE A 362 15.19 -3.71 -2.18
CA PHE A 362 16.15 -4.17 -3.17
C PHE A 362 15.44 -4.35 -4.50
N ASN A 363 15.85 -3.58 -5.50
CA ASN A 363 15.37 -3.71 -6.87
C ASN A 363 16.52 -4.12 -7.78
N ARG A 364 16.34 -5.21 -8.54
CA ARG A 364 17.28 -5.67 -9.55
C ARG A 364 16.63 -5.62 -10.92
N GLU A 365 17.29 -4.94 -11.83
CA GLU A 365 16.90 -4.81 -13.21
C GLU A 365 17.98 -5.45 -14.09
N THR A 366 17.56 -6.45 -14.86
CA THR A 366 18.39 -7.08 -15.87
C THR A 366 17.82 -6.70 -17.23
N THR A 367 18.62 -6.07 -18.06
CA THR A 367 18.29 -5.59 -19.40
C THR A 367 19.06 -6.37 -20.45
N ARG A 368 18.69 -6.23 -21.73
CA ARG A 368 19.37 -6.87 -22.86
C ARG A 368 20.81 -6.37 -23.01
N VAL A 369 21.04 -5.08 -22.82
CA VAL A 369 22.38 -4.47 -22.79
C VAL A 369 22.72 -4.13 -21.35
N LYS A 370 23.81 -4.71 -20.82
CA LYS A 370 24.22 -4.62 -19.41
C LYS A 370 24.40 -3.19 -18.89
N GLN A 371 24.71 -2.22 -19.75
CA GLN A 371 24.83 -0.81 -19.38
C GLN A 371 23.57 -0.22 -18.74
N TYR A 372 22.38 -0.76 -19.06
CA TYR A 372 21.10 -0.34 -18.48
C TYR A 372 20.67 -1.22 -17.30
N SER A 373 21.37 -2.34 -17.05
CA SER A 373 21.07 -3.20 -15.91
C SER A 373 21.58 -2.54 -14.64
N SER A 374 20.81 -2.64 -13.56
CA SER A 374 21.16 -2.01 -12.28
C SER A 374 20.65 -2.80 -11.08
N ASP A 375 21.37 -2.67 -9.97
CA ASP A 375 20.84 -3.01 -8.64
C ASP A 375 20.64 -1.71 -7.88
N THR A 376 19.47 -1.54 -7.27
CA THR A 376 19.13 -0.40 -6.43
C THR A 376 18.78 -0.89 -5.02
N GLN A 377 19.49 -0.37 -4.03
CA GLN A 377 19.20 -0.57 -2.61
C GLN A 377 18.65 0.73 -2.04
N SER A 378 17.58 0.66 -1.26
CA SER A 378 16.95 1.86 -0.66
C SER A 378 16.64 1.65 0.81
N ILE A 379 16.76 2.72 1.59
CA ILE A 379 16.27 2.83 2.97
C ILE A 379 15.33 4.03 3.00
N ARG A 380 14.18 3.84 3.65
CA ARG A 380 13.17 4.86 3.88
C ARG A 380 12.89 5.03 5.36
N LEU A 381 12.71 6.27 5.76
CA LEU A 381 12.30 6.66 7.09
C LEU A 381 11.14 7.64 6.95
N GLY A 382 10.23 7.64 7.90
CA GLY A 382 9.29 8.74 7.99
C GLY A 382 8.48 8.75 9.26
N TRP A 383 7.76 9.85 9.39
CA TRP A 383 7.05 10.23 10.58
C TRP A 383 5.77 10.96 10.19
N GLY A 384 4.68 10.70 10.90
CA GLY A 384 3.44 11.42 10.78
C GLY A 384 2.90 11.82 12.15
N GLN A 385 2.34 13.03 12.21
CA GLN A 385 1.77 13.60 13.41
C GLN A 385 0.47 14.33 13.10
N GLU A 386 -0.54 14.05 13.91
CA GLU A 386 -1.75 14.85 14.02
C GLU A 386 -1.61 15.77 15.24
N TRP A 387 -1.60 17.05 14.97
CA TRP A 387 -1.54 18.11 15.96
C TRP A 387 -2.95 18.51 16.39
N GLY A 388 -3.02 19.33 17.45
CA GLY A 388 -4.23 20.04 17.81
C GLY A 388 -4.69 21.00 16.69
N LYS A 389 -5.93 21.51 16.82
CA LYS A 389 -6.54 22.47 15.86
C LYS A 389 -6.65 21.95 14.42
N GLY A 390 -6.70 20.63 14.24
CA GLY A 390 -6.91 20.00 12.94
C GLY A 390 -5.68 19.94 12.04
N ILE A 391 -4.48 20.29 12.49
CA ILE A 391 -3.27 20.31 11.63
C ILE A 391 -2.63 18.93 11.62
N SER A 392 -2.18 18.47 10.44
CA SER A 392 -1.40 17.25 10.27
C SER A 392 -0.10 17.52 9.53
N SER A 393 0.94 16.77 9.86
CA SER A 393 2.21 16.77 9.14
C SER A 393 2.69 15.36 8.85
N ARG A 394 3.33 15.17 7.70
CA ARG A 394 4.08 13.96 7.34
C ARG A 394 5.43 14.36 6.81
N LEU A 395 6.49 13.72 7.31
CA LEU A 395 7.86 13.90 6.86
C LEU A 395 8.42 12.54 6.46
N GLY A 396 9.04 12.47 5.29
CA GLY A 396 9.67 11.26 4.76
C GLY A 396 11.07 11.56 4.27
N PHE A 397 11.98 10.63 4.54
CA PHE A 397 13.36 10.62 4.08
C PHE A 397 13.64 9.32 3.33
N GLY A 398 14.39 9.40 2.25
CA GLY A 398 14.83 8.24 1.49
C GLY A 398 16.28 8.39 1.06
N ILE A 399 17.04 7.32 1.18
CA ILE A 399 18.37 7.20 0.57
C ILE A 399 18.38 5.95 -0.31
N SER A 400 18.87 6.10 -1.54
CA SER A 400 19.03 4.99 -2.47
C SER A 400 20.44 4.98 -3.03
N GLN A 401 20.97 3.79 -3.23
CA GLN A 401 22.21 3.56 -3.98
C GLN A 401 21.88 2.70 -5.19
N ARG A 402 22.19 3.22 -6.38
CA ARG A 402 22.02 2.49 -7.64
C ARG A 402 23.37 2.19 -8.25
N HIS A 403 23.59 0.94 -8.60
CA HIS A 403 24.83 0.47 -9.22
C HIS A 403 24.53 -0.24 -10.54
N TYR A 404 25.01 0.36 -11.64
CA TYR A 404 24.88 -0.19 -12.98
C TYR A 404 25.87 -1.34 -13.20
N LYS A 405 25.59 -2.18 -14.21
CA LYS A 405 26.34 -3.42 -14.46
C LYS A 405 27.32 -3.34 -15.63
N ASP A 406 27.48 -2.17 -16.22
CA ASP A 406 28.46 -1.92 -17.28
C ASP A 406 28.85 -0.44 -17.33
N GLU A 407 29.85 -0.13 -18.16
CA GLU A 407 30.27 1.23 -18.42
C GLU A 407 29.16 2.06 -19.07
N ALA A 408 29.08 3.34 -18.70
CA ALA A 408 28.16 4.26 -19.36
C ALA A 408 28.67 4.60 -20.76
N VAL A 409 27.80 4.46 -21.76
CA VAL A 409 28.09 4.79 -23.16
C VAL A 409 27.12 5.86 -23.66
N LEU A 410 27.66 6.96 -24.16
CA LEU A 410 26.90 8.06 -24.77
C LEU A 410 26.69 7.77 -26.26
N GLY A 411 25.44 7.86 -26.73
CA GLY A 411 25.09 7.73 -28.14
C GLY A 411 25.50 6.40 -28.79
N ARG A 412 25.73 5.33 -27.99
CA ARG A 412 26.29 4.03 -28.42
C ARG A 412 27.71 4.11 -29.02
N LEU A 413 28.39 5.24 -28.89
CA LEU A 413 29.67 5.51 -29.55
C LEU A 413 30.79 5.87 -28.57
N ILE A 414 30.48 6.67 -27.54
CA ILE A 414 31.50 7.25 -26.66
C ILE A 414 31.39 6.57 -25.28
N THR A 415 32.38 5.76 -24.93
CA THR A 415 32.48 5.20 -23.59
C THR A 415 32.95 6.28 -22.61
N LEU A 416 32.29 6.37 -21.45
CA LEU A 416 32.67 7.32 -20.40
C LEU A 416 33.69 6.72 -19.41
N GLY A 417 34.17 5.50 -19.68
CA GLY A 417 35.22 4.79 -18.91
C GLY A 417 34.86 4.51 -17.46
N LYS A 418 33.56 4.59 -17.10
CA LYS A 418 33.08 4.48 -15.72
C LYS A 418 31.81 3.64 -15.68
N VAL A 419 31.80 2.62 -14.83
CA VAL A 419 30.56 1.93 -14.41
C VAL A 419 29.78 2.87 -13.49
N ARG A 420 28.57 3.27 -13.92
CA ARG A 420 27.79 4.30 -13.24
C ARG A 420 27.35 3.85 -11.83
N LYS A 421 27.45 4.78 -10.88
CA LYS A 421 27.00 4.64 -9.49
C LYS A 421 26.32 5.93 -9.07
N ASP A 422 25.09 5.82 -8.60
CA ASP A 422 24.31 6.95 -8.13
C ASP A 422 23.92 6.82 -6.66
N ARG A 423 23.95 7.94 -5.95
CA ARG A 423 23.38 8.10 -4.62
C ARG A 423 22.25 9.10 -4.69
N ILE A 424 21.04 8.66 -4.36
CA ILE A 424 19.82 9.47 -4.46
C ILE A 424 19.33 9.76 -3.05
N PHE A 425 19.09 11.02 -2.75
CA PHE A 425 18.53 11.51 -1.50
C PHE A 425 17.17 12.12 -1.78
N ASN A 426 16.15 11.74 -1.00
CA ASN A 426 14.80 12.25 -1.12
C ASN A 426 14.30 12.77 0.24
N VAL A 427 13.65 13.93 0.22
CA VAL A 427 12.96 14.51 1.38
C VAL A 427 11.57 14.94 0.93
N ASN A 428 10.54 14.52 1.66
CA ASN A 428 9.17 14.90 1.39
C ASN A 428 8.52 15.40 2.68
N LEU A 429 8.01 16.62 2.68
CA LEU A 429 7.20 17.21 3.74
C LEU A 429 5.80 17.45 3.20
N THR A 430 4.77 17.05 3.93
CA THR A 430 3.38 17.36 3.61
C THR A 430 2.67 17.89 4.84
N LEU A 431 2.01 19.04 4.69
CA LEU A 431 1.26 19.74 5.72
C LEU A 431 -0.17 19.93 5.24
N TRP A 432 -1.14 19.66 6.10
CA TRP A 432 -2.55 19.93 5.76
C TRP A 432 -3.36 20.22 7.01
N LYS A 433 -4.48 20.90 6.82
CA LYS A 433 -5.47 21.13 7.87
C LYS A 433 -6.70 20.29 7.56
N ARG A 434 -6.96 19.30 8.41
CA ARG A 434 -8.06 18.33 8.28
C ARG A 434 -9.44 18.99 8.21
N ASP A 435 -9.61 20.12 8.89
CA ASP A 435 -10.89 20.83 8.92
C ASP A 435 -11.10 21.70 7.67
N TRP A 436 -10.07 21.94 6.86
CA TRP A 436 -10.20 22.64 5.59
C TRP A 436 -10.56 21.63 4.51
N HIS A 437 -11.82 21.65 4.11
CA HIS A 437 -12.29 20.81 3.03
C HIS A 437 -13.42 21.52 2.28
N PHE A 438 -13.46 21.32 0.97
CA PHE A 438 -14.55 21.78 0.12
C PHE A 438 -15.02 20.59 -0.73
N LEU A 439 -16.30 20.21 -0.62
CA LEU A 439 -16.86 19.03 -1.28
C LEU A 439 -16.07 17.73 -1.02
N GLY A 440 -15.49 17.59 0.18
CA GLY A 440 -14.65 16.46 0.59
C GLY A 440 -13.22 16.47 0.05
N ILE A 441 -12.81 17.54 -0.65
CA ILE A 441 -11.44 17.74 -1.12
C ILE A 441 -10.64 18.45 -0.04
N THR A 442 -9.51 17.86 0.38
CA THR A 442 -8.61 18.45 1.37
C THR A 442 -7.36 19.01 0.69
N PRO A 443 -7.07 20.33 0.79
CA PRO A 443 -5.84 20.90 0.27
C PRO A 443 -4.65 20.51 1.16
N LYS A 444 -3.54 20.08 0.54
CA LYS A 444 -2.30 19.72 1.22
C LYS A 444 -1.14 20.48 0.59
N LEU A 445 -0.29 21.11 1.40
CA LEU A 445 0.95 21.70 0.95
C LEU A 445 2.05 20.64 1.02
N GLN A 446 2.68 20.34 -0.11
CA GLN A 446 3.77 19.38 -0.19
C GLN A 446 5.05 20.05 -0.68
N PHE A 447 6.14 19.87 0.06
CA PHE A 447 7.49 20.15 -0.40
C PHE A 447 8.22 18.84 -0.67
N SER A 448 8.81 18.70 -1.86
CA SER A 448 9.63 17.55 -2.22
C SER A 448 10.99 18.01 -2.72
N TYR A 449 12.06 17.41 -2.19
CA TYR A 449 13.42 17.63 -2.63
C TYR A 449 14.07 16.30 -3.00
N ARG A 450 14.69 16.24 -4.17
CA ARG A 450 15.49 15.11 -4.65
C ARG A 450 16.87 15.59 -5.03
N LYS A 451 17.91 14.88 -4.59
CA LYS A 451 19.29 15.09 -5.02
C LYS A 451 19.89 13.77 -5.49
N GLN A 452 20.33 13.72 -6.73
CA GLN A 452 21.07 12.60 -7.29
C GLN A 452 22.54 12.98 -7.44
N LYS A 453 23.44 12.21 -6.84
CA LYS A 453 24.89 12.33 -7.00
C LYS A 453 25.41 11.11 -7.76
N SER A 454 25.96 11.33 -8.95
CA SER A 454 26.56 10.29 -9.78
C SER A 454 28.08 10.41 -9.82
N ASN A 455 28.78 9.30 -10.07
CA ASN A 455 30.21 9.30 -10.41
C ASN A 455 30.51 9.79 -11.85
N ILE A 456 29.47 10.09 -12.63
CA ILE A 456 29.52 10.81 -13.90
C ILE A 456 28.71 12.10 -13.73
N PRO A 457 29.23 13.07 -12.94
CA PRO A 457 28.43 14.18 -12.43
C PRO A 457 27.94 15.11 -13.53
N THR A 458 28.71 15.28 -14.61
CA THR A 458 28.33 16.17 -15.71
C THR A 458 27.07 15.74 -16.44
N MET A 459 26.71 14.44 -16.36
CA MET A 459 25.53 13.88 -17.03
C MET A 459 24.38 13.61 -16.06
N TYR A 460 24.66 12.97 -14.92
CA TYR A 460 23.62 12.33 -14.10
C TYR A 460 23.55 12.85 -12.65
N SER A 461 24.30 13.89 -12.29
CA SER A 461 24.10 14.58 -11.01
C SER A 461 23.16 15.75 -11.19
N TYR A 462 22.10 15.80 -10.40
CA TYR A 462 21.12 16.88 -10.44
C TYR A 462 20.40 17.00 -9.10
N ASP A 463 19.71 18.11 -8.90
CA ASP A 463 18.70 18.27 -7.87
C ASP A 463 17.37 18.79 -8.44
N ARG A 464 16.29 18.51 -7.72
CA ARG A 464 14.94 18.93 -8.06
C ARG A 464 14.21 19.33 -6.79
N GLN A 465 13.51 20.46 -6.85
CA GLN A 465 12.74 21.01 -5.74
C GLN A 465 11.35 21.36 -6.26
N ASN A 466 10.32 20.81 -5.62
CA ASN A 466 8.93 21.12 -5.96
C ASN A 466 8.17 21.54 -4.71
N LEU A 467 7.36 22.59 -4.84
CA LEU A 467 6.37 23.00 -3.86
C LEU A 467 4.99 22.91 -4.52
N ASN A 468 4.17 21.99 -4.01
CA ASN A 468 2.90 21.60 -4.63
C ASN A 468 1.74 21.87 -3.68
N LEU A 469 0.63 22.38 -4.22
CA LEU A 469 -0.66 22.42 -3.53
C LEU A 469 -1.54 21.29 -4.06
N ILE A 470 -1.67 20.21 -3.29
CA ILE A 470 -2.35 18.98 -3.66
C ILE A 470 -3.82 19.04 -3.26
N PHE A 471 -4.70 18.79 -4.23
CA PHE A 471 -6.11 18.57 -3.99
C PHE A 471 -6.37 17.07 -4.08
N GLU A 472 -6.75 16.46 -2.95
CA GLU A 472 -7.00 15.01 -2.84
C GLU A 472 -8.41 14.77 -2.33
N LYS A 473 -9.06 13.75 -2.90
CA LYS A 473 -10.31 13.19 -2.42
C LYS A 473 -10.23 11.68 -2.42
N SER A 474 -10.73 11.08 -1.35
CA SER A 474 -10.89 9.63 -1.22
C SER A 474 -12.36 9.36 -0.92
N PHE A 475 -12.92 8.37 -1.59
CA PHE A 475 -14.29 7.90 -1.46
C PHE A 475 -14.32 6.55 -0.76
#